data_AF-A0A1B6II19-F1
#
_entry.id   AF-A0A1B6II19-F1
#
_cell.length_a   1.000
_cell.length_b   1.000
_cell.length_c   1.000
_cell.angle_alpha   90.00
_cell.angle_beta   90.00
_cell.angle_gamma   90.00
#
_symmetry.space_group_name_H-M   'P 1'
#
loop_
_entity.id
_entity.type
_entity.pdbx_description
1 polymer ?
#
loop_
_entity_poly.entity_id
_entity_poly.type
_entity_poly.pdbx_seq_one_letter_code
_entity_poly.pdbx_strand_id
1 'polypeptide(L)'
;DDPGGNPGERLGYRELANFWRQWLPSEAIATFVKGGYYTIEHKHNKLRIIALNTNLYSSPHSKGDDPSEQFSWLAEVLEKSQKFREKVYIVGHMGPGPDE
;
A
#
# COMPACT_ATOMS: atom_id res chain seq x y z
N ASP A 1 -3.01 -14.09 2.86
CA ASP A 1 -4.45 -14.10 3.21
C ASP A 1 -4.89 -12.72 3.65
N ASP A 2 -5.82 -12.13 2.91
CA ASP A 2 -6.48 -10.85 3.24
C ASP A 2 -7.45 -11.11 4.41
N PRO A 3 -7.51 -10.29 5.48
CA PRO A 3 -8.25 -10.65 6.67
C PRO A 3 -9.74 -10.37 6.48
N GLY A 4 -10.41 -11.23 5.71
CA GLY A 4 -11.82 -11.51 5.95
C GLY A 4 -11.95 -12.28 7.26
N GLY A 5 -12.97 -11.96 8.06
CA GLY A 5 -13.16 -12.54 9.39
C GLY A 5 -13.33 -14.07 9.41
N ASN A 6 -13.45 -14.71 8.25
CA ASN A 6 -13.58 -16.16 8.09
C ASN A 6 -12.58 -16.73 7.06
N PRO A 7 -12.08 -17.97 7.25
CA PRO A 7 -11.27 -18.66 6.25
C PRO A 7 -12.01 -18.76 4.90
N GLY A 8 -11.42 -18.20 3.85
CA GLY A 8 -11.98 -18.18 2.49
C GLY A 8 -12.81 -16.94 2.13
N GLU A 9 -13.08 -16.04 3.09
CA GLU A 9 -13.75 -14.76 2.83
C GLU A 9 -12.72 -13.73 2.35
N ARG A 10 -12.87 -13.25 1.11
CA ARG A 10 -12.07 -12.13 0.59
C ARG A 10 -12.91 -10.87 0.69
N LEU A 11 -12.66 -10.05 1.71
CA LEU A 11 -13.23 -8.70 1.77
C LEU A 11 -12.66 -7.87 0.62
N GLY A 12 -13.51 -7.05 0.00
CA GLY A 12 -13.05 -6.07 -0.96
C GLY A 12 -12.28 -4.94 -0.26
N TYR A 13 -11.38 -4.26 -0.96
CA TYR A 13 -10.62 -3.13 -0.39
C TYR A 13 -11.49 -2.06 0.26
N ARG A 14 -12.72 -1.84 -0.25
CA ARG A 14 -13.68 -0.89 0.34
C ARG A 14 -14.15 -1.32 1.73
N GLU A 15 -14.44 -2.60 1.92
CA GLU A 15 -14.91 -3.12 3.20
C GLU A 15 -13.79 -3.08 4.22
N LEU A 16 -12.59 -3.52 3.81
CA LEU A 16 -11.41 -3.48 4.66
C LEU A 16 -11.00 -2.04 5.02
N ALA A 17 -11.09 -1.09 4.08
CA ALA A 17 -10.90 0.33 4.37
C ALA A 17 -11.86 0.86 5.46
N ASN A 18 -13.12 0.44 5.40
CA ASN A 18 -14.10 0.81 6.42
C ASN A 18 -13.75 0.25 7.80
N PHE A 19 -13.27 -1.00 7.86
CA PHE A 19 -12.78 -1.60 9.11
C PHE A 19 -11.55 -0.86 9.66
N TRP A 20 -10.61 -0.49 8.80
CA TRP A 20 -9.35 0.12 9.20
C TRP A 20 -9.37 1.64 9.32
N ARG A 21 -10.52 2.29 9.05
CA ARG A 21 -10.65 3.75 9.04
C ARG A 21 -10.20 4.46 10.33
N GLN A 22 -10.19 3.74 11.46
CA GLN A 22 -9.73 4.30 12.75
C GLN A 22 -8.20 4.38 12.86
N TRP A 23 -7.47 3.60 12.05
CA TRP A 23 -6.01 3.57 12.02
C TRP A 23 -5.42 4.24 10.77
N LEU A 24 -6.23 4.40 9.72
CA LEU A 24 -5.82 5.04 8.48
C LEU A 24 -6.18 6.52 8.47
N PRO A 25 -5.25 7.42 8.07
CA PRO A 25 -5.61 8.79 7.78
C PRO A 25 -6.60 8.85 6.61
N SER A 26 -7.46 9.86 6.58
CA SER A 26 -8.52 10.00 5.56
C SER A 26 -7.97 9.96 4.13
N GLU A 27 -6.78 10.51 3.91
CA GLU A 27 -6.08 10.53 2.61
C GLU A 27 -5.61 9.14 2.17
N ALA A 28 -5.35 8.22 3.11
CA ALA A 28 -4.94 6.85 2.82
C ALA A 28 -6.11 5.99 2.31
N ILE A 29 -7.35 6.32 2.67
CA ILE A 29 -8.53 5.53 2.27
C ILE A 29 -8.67 5.46 0.75
N ALA A 30 -8.44 6.56 0.03
CA ALA A 30 -8.63 6.60 -1.42
C ALA A 30 -7.67 5.64 -2.15
N THR A 31 -6.39 5.63 -1.77
CA THR A 31 -5.38 4.75 -2.36
C THR A 31 -5.59 3.30 -1.92
N PHE A 32 -5.98 3.09 -0.66
CA PHE A 32 -6.33 1.78 -0.14
C PHE A 32 -7.47 1.15 -0.94
N VAL A 33 -8.57 1.88 -1.18
CA VAL A 33 -9.71 1.38 -1.95
C VAL A 33 -9.34 1.10 -3.41
N LYS A 34 -8.41 1.88 -3.99
CA LYS A 34 -7.94 1.71 -5.37
C LYS A 34 -7.13 0.43 -5.55
N GLY A 35 -6.21 0.12 -4.64
CA GLY A 35 -5.24 -0.96 -4.87
C GLY A 35 -4.66 -1.63 -3.63
N GLY A 36 -5.19 -1.36 -2.44
CA GLY A 36 -4.71 -1.94 -1.18
C GLY A 36 -3.37 -1.37 -0.68
N TYR A 37 -2.85 -0.32 -1.34
CA TYR A 37 -1.64 0.39 -0.95
C TYR A 37 -1.97 1.79 -0.44
N TYR A 38 -1.12 2.35 0.43
CA TYR A 38 -1.36 3.67 1.00
C TYR A 38 -0.10 4.26 1.65
N THR A 39 -0.18 5.52 2.06
CA THR A 39 0.88 6.19 2.82
C THR A 39 0.33 6.84 4.09
N ILE A 40 1.14 6.88 5.15
CA ILE A 40 0.91 7.66 6.37
C ILE A 40 2.02 8.69 6.51
N GLU A 41 1.66 9.96 6.63
CA GLU A 41 2.59 11.07 6.80
C GLU A 41 2.69 11.48 8.27
N HIS A 42 3.90 11.54 8.81
CA HIS A 42 4.19 12.09 10.13
C HIS A 42 5.00 13.38 9.99
N LYS A 43 4.30 14.47 9.67
CA LYS A 43 4.87 15.76 9.25
C LYS A 43 5.88 16.34 10.23
N HIS A 44 5.60 16.25 11.54
CA HIS A 44 6.50 16.75 12.59
C HIS A 44 7.87 16.06 12.59
N ASN A 45 7.89 14.76 12.30
CA ASN A 45 9.11 13.95 12.34
C ASN A 45 9.78 13.81 10.97
N LYS A 46 9.23 14.46 9.93
CA LYS A 46 9.64 14.27 8.52
C LYS A 46 9.76 12.78 8.19
N LEU A 47 8.71 12.04 8.50
CA LEU A 47 8.65 10.59 8.28
C LEU A 47 7.43 10.25 7.44
N ARG A 48 7.61 9.34 6.48
CA ARG A 48 6.53 8.74 5.69
C ARG A 48 6.62 7.23 5.77
N ILE A 49 5.48 6.58 6.04
CA ILE A 49 5.33 5.13 5.94
C ILE A 49 4.58 4.85 4.66
N ILE A 50 5.13 4.00 3.79
CA ILE A 50 4.52 3.57 2.54
C ILE A 50 4.23 2.07 2.66
N ALA A 51 2.94 1.72 2.67
CA ALA A 51 2.49 0.34 2.66
C ALA A 51 2.16 -0.06 1.21
N LEU A 52 2.92 -1.00 0.66
CA LEU A 52 2.73 -1.56 -0.67
C LEU A 52 1.84 -2.79 -0.62
N ASN A 53 1.00 -2.95 -1.64
CA ASN A 53 0.31 -4.20 -1.88
C ASN A 53 1.17 -5.09 -2.78
N THR A 54 2.08 -5.84 -2.17
CA THR A 54 2.96 -6.77 -2.89
C THR A 54 2.20 -7.96 -3.50
N ASN A 55 0.98 -8.25 -3.05
CA ASN A 55 0.17 -9.34 -3.59
C ASN A 55 -0.19 -9.14 -5.06
N LEU A 56 -0.24 -7.89 -5.53
CA LEU A 56 -0.47 -7.55 -6.93
C LEU A 56 0.56 -8.18 -7.90
N TYR A 57 1.74 -8.51 -7.39
CA TYR A 57 2.88 -9.03 -8.18
C TYR A 57 3.17 -10.51 -7.93
N SER A 58 2.38 -11.17 -7.09
CA SER A 58 2.59 -12.58 -6.72
C SER A 58 2.00 -13.59 -7.68
N SER A 59 1.08 -13.16 -8.55
CA SER A 59 0.33 -14.04 -9.43
C SER A 59 0.87 -14.01 -10.86
N PRO A 60 0.94 -15.15 -11.56
CA PRO A 60 1.20 -15.17 -13.00
C PRO A 60 0.10 -14.47 -13.82
N HIS A 61 -1.02 -14.13 -13.20
CA HIS A 61 -2.12 -13.34 -13.80
C HIS A 61 -2.07 -11.87 -13.38
N SER A 62 -0.92 -11.35 -12.95
CA SER A 62 -0.73 -9.91 -12.72
C SER A 62 -1.18 -9.13 -13.95
N LYS A 63 -2.07 -8.15 -13.76
CA LYS A 63 -2.72 -7.42 -14.86
C LYS A 63 -1.80 -6.35 -15.45
N GLY A 64 -0.70 -6.78 -16.06
CA GLY A 64 0.31 -5.91 -16.67
C GLY A 64 1.48 -5.57 -15.74
N ASP A 65 2.34 -4.67 -16.20
CA ASP A 65 3.62 -4.34 -15.56
C ASP A 65 3.47 -3.46 -14.31
N ASP A 66 2.37 -2.69 -14.22
CA ASP A 66 2.06 -1.83 -13.07
C ASP A 66 0.58 -1.96 -12.64
N PRO A 67 0.18 -3.09 -12.03
CA PRO A 67 -1.18 -3.31 -11.57
C PRO A 67 -1.62 -2.21 -10.58
N SER A 68 -2.81 -1.65 -10.83
CA SER A 68 -3.37 -0.54 -10.07
C SER A 68 -2.52 0.75 -10.04
N GLU A 69 -1.53 0.88 -10.95
CA GLU A 69 -0.63 2.03 -11.05
C GLU A 69 0.19 2.27 -9.76
N GLN A 70 0.48 1.19 -9.01
CA GLN A 70 1.16 1.29 -7.72
C GLN A 70 2.62 1.74 -7.87
N PHE A 71 3.37 1.32 -8.88
CA PHE A 71 4.75 1.75 -9.09
C PHE A 71 4.83 3.20 -9.55
N SER A 72 3.93 3.61 -10.45
CA SER A 72 3.81 5.02 -10.87
C SER A 72 3.49 5.91 -9.66
N TRP A 73 2.51 5.49 -8.85
CA TRP A 73 2.16 6.17 -7.59
C TRP A 73 3.34 6.20 -6.59
N LEU A 74 4.06 5.08 -6.43
CA LEU A 74 5.20 5.00 -5.52
C LEU A 74 6.30 5.99 -5.92
N ALA A 75 6.59 6.12 -7.22
CA ALA A 75 7.57 7.07 -7.74
C ALA A 75 7.21 8.51 -7.36
N GLU A 76 5.94 8.91 -7.57
CA GLU A 76 5.44 10.24 -7.19
C GLU A 76 5.56 10.51 -5.68
N VAL A 77 5.21 9.52 -4.86
CA VAL A 77 5.30 9.62 -3.40
C VAL A 77 6.76 9.76 -2.94
N LEU A 78 7.68 8.99 -3.53
CA LEU A 78 9.11 9.06 -3.21
C LEU A 78 9.73 10.38 -3.66
N GLU A 79 9.39 10.89 -4.84
CA GLU A 79 9.84 12.21 -5.32
C GLU A 79 9.37 13.32 -4.38
N LYS A 80 8.09 13.27 -3.96
CA LYS A 80 7.54 14.18 -2.95
C LYS A 80 8.33 14.07 -1.64
N SER A 81 8.57 12.85 -1.14
CA SER A 81 9.34 12.64 0.10
C SER A 81 10.76 13.19 0.01
N GLN A 82 11.42 13.02 -1.13
CA GLN A 82 12.74 13.58 -1.38
C GLN A 82 12.72 15.11 -1.33
N LYS A 83 11.75 15.75 -1.99
CA LYS A 83 11.56 17.21 -1.98
C LYS A 83 11.35 17.76 -0.58
N PHE A 84 10.60 17.06 0.27
CA PHE A 84 10.33 17.46 1.65
C PHE A 84 11.35 16.95 2.68
N ARG A 85 12.40 16.24 2.22
CA ARG A 85 13.45 15.64 3.05
C ARG A 85 12.89 14.72 4.13
N GLU A 86 11.94 13.89 3.74
CA GLU A 86 11.34 12.87 4.59
C GLU A 86 12.19 11.60 4.61
N LYS A 87 12.28 10.95 5.77
CA LYS A 87 12.69 9.55 5.86
C LYS A 87 11.50 8.67 5.48
N VAL A 88 11.75 7.59 4.76
CA VAL A 88 10.71 6.69 4.26
C VAL A 88 10.91 5.28 4.82
N TYR A 89 9.88 4.71 5.44
CA TYR A 89 9.78 3.28 5.68
C TYR A 89 8.84 2.67 4.65
N ILE A 90 9.33 1.65 3.93
CA ILE A 90 8.51 0.88 2.99
C ILE A 90 8.16 -0.44 3.67
N VAL A 91 6.88 -0.80 3.65
CA VAL A 91 6.36 -2.03 4.23
C VAL A 91 5.62 -2.79 3.14
N GLY A 92 5.87 -4.09 3.04
CA GLY A 92 5.21 -5.00 2.12
C GLY A 92 5.05 -6.37 2.77
N HIS A 93 4.16 -7.19 2.22
CA HIS A 93 3.95 -8.55 2.74
C HIS A 93 5.03 -9.53 2.24
N MET A 94 5.31 -9.51 0.94
CA MET A 94 6.35 -10.31 0.30
C MET A 94 7.59 -9.45 0.07
N GLY A 95 8.75 -9.98 0.43
CA GLY A 95 10.03 -9.33 0.16
C GLY A 95 10.31 -9.27 -1.35
N PRO A 96 10.96 -8.20 -1.85
CA PRO A 96 11.44 -8.19 -3.22
C PRO A 96 12.68 -9.10 -3.37
N GLY A 97 12.86 -9.67 -4.55
CA GLY A 97 13.99 -10.55 -4.86
C GLY A 97 13.57 -12.01 -5.01
N PRO A 98 14.51 -12.89 -5.40
CA PRO A 98 14.24 -14.32 -5.43
C PRO A 98 14.01 -14.85 -4.01
N ASP A 99 13.14 -15.84 -3.89
CA ASP A 99 13.14 -16.72 -2.71
C ASP A 99 14.48 -17.47 -2.69
N GLU A 100 15.23 -17.38 -1.58
CA GLU A 100 16.46 -18.17 -1.37
C GLU A 100 16.15 -19.66 -1.17
#